data_AF-Q07NZ4-F1
#
_entry.id   AF-Q07NZ4-F1
#
_cell.length_a   1.000
_cell.length_b   1.000
_cell.length_c   1.000
_cell.angle_alpha   90.00
_cell.angle_beta   90.00
_cell.angle_gamma   90.00
#
_symmetry.space_group_name_H-M   'P 1'
#
loop_
_entity.id
_entity.type
_entity.pdbx_description
1 polymer ?
#
loop_
_entity_poly.entity_id
_entity_poly.type
_entity_poly.pdbx_seq_one_letter_code
_entity_poly.pdbx_strand_id
1 'polypeptide(L)'
;MMLRGFMVTSLLLGLTGLAQAQSGGSPVPAQPRLQLHGWTLTKAPDRRVEFIRACTAHMSGRWAHPQQVCGCLHDHAAAVVDDADLREALLRGIGETGVPTIENDWVPPAKQSQIPATFTRIAKPAMQCMFDPLT
;
A
#
# COMPACT_ATOMS: atom_id res chain seq x y z
N MET A 1 15.52 -37.66 -34.53
CA MET A 1 15.03 -38.43 -35.69
C MET A 1 13.57 -38.80 -35.42
N MET A 2 12.66 -38.39 -36.33
CA MET A 2 11.36 -38.97 -36.77
C MET A 2 10.42 -39.59 -35.69
N LEU A 3 9.09 -39.40 -35.65
CA LEU A 3 8.03 -39.44 -36.67
C LEU A 3 6.88 -38.49 -36.23
N ARG A 4 6.31 -37.60 -37.06
CA ARG A 4 5.33 -37.81 -38.15
C ARG A 4 3.97 -38.42 -37.72
N GLY A 5 2.96 -37.54 -37.61
CA GLY A 5 1.64 -37.68 -38.25
C GLY A 5 0.53 -38.38 -37.47
N PHE A 6 -0.65 -37.75 -37.39
CA PHE A 6 -1.85 -38.16 -38.16
C PHE A 6 -2.99 -37.16 -37.94
N MET A 7 -3.38 -36.47 -39.02
CA MET A 7 -4.69 -35.83 -39.16
C MET A 7 -5.71 -36.93 -39.44
N VAL A 8 -6.86 -36.91 -38.75
CA VAL A 8 -8.09 -37.55 -39.24
C VAL A 8 -9.23 -36.57 -39.07
N THR A 9 -9.62 -36.00 -40.21
CA THR A 9 -10.88 -35.31 -40.44
C THR A 9 -12.04 -36.29 -40.37
N SER A 10 -13.11 -35.95 -39.67
CA SER A 10 -14.43 -36.54 -39.91
C SER A 10 -15.46 -35.42 -40.05
N LEU A 11 -15.91 -35.29 -41.28
CA LEU A 11 -17.03 -34.49 -41.76
C LEU A 11 -18.30 -35.34 -41.62
N LEU A 12 -19.45 -34.72 -41.30
CA LEU A 12 -20.70 -34.74 -42.10
C LEU A 12 -21.94 -34.41 -41.24
N LEU A 13 -22.68 -33.38 -41.70
CA LEU A 13 -24.12 -33.08 -41.71
C LEU A 13 -24.99 -33.50 -40.50
N GLY A 14 -25.87 -32.67 -39.93
CA GLY A 14 -26.63 -31.53 -40.46
C GLY A 14 -28.10 -31.78 -40.14
N LEU A 15 -28.76 -30.88 -39.39
CA LEU A 15 -30.23 -30.81 -39.27
C LEU A 15 -30.63 -29.38 -38.87
N THR A 16 -31.44 -28.80 -39.74
CA THR A 16 -32.03 -27.46 -39.72
C THR A 16 -33.09 -27.29 -38.65
N GLY A 17 -33.03 -26.18 -37.90
CA GLY A 17 -34.11 -25.68 -37.06
C GLY A 17 -34.10 -24.15 -37.05
N LEU A 18 -34.90 -23.53 -37.94
CA LEU A 18 -35.16 -22.10 -37.96
C LEU A 18 -36.18 -21.77 -36.86
N ALA A 19 -35.73 -21.15 -35.77
CA ALA A 19 -36.62 -20.46 -34.85
C ALA A 19 -36.76 -19.00 -35.31
N GLN A 20 -37.91 -18.67 -35.90
CA GLN A 20 -38.34 -17.29 -36.14
C GLN A 20 -38.61 -16.60 -34.80
N ALA A 21 -37.72 -15.71 -34.38
CA ALA A 21 -38.03 -14.72 -33.36
C ALA A 21 -38.55 -13.45 -34.06
N GLN A 22 -39.80 -13.11 -33.76
CA GLN A 22 -40.58 -12.06 -34.38
C GLN A 22 -40.03 -10.68 -33.99
N SER A 23 -39.69 -9.87 -34.99
CA SER A 23 -39.34 -8.46 -34.85
C SER A 23 -40.59 -7.63 -34.58
N GLY A 24 -41.00 -7.57 -33.32
CA GLY A 24 -41.98 -6.60 -32.83
C GLY A 24 -41.31 -5.24 -32.62
N GLY A 25 -41.54 -4.32 -33.56
CA GLY A 25 -41.22 -2.91 -33.37
C GLY A 25 -42.12 -2.32 -32.28
N SER A 26 -41.49 -1.86 -31.19
CA SER A 26 -42.12 -1.04 -30.16
C SER A 26 -41.39 0.30 -30.06
N PRO A 27 -42.11 1.38 -29.74
CA PRO A 27 -41.65 2.76 -29.92
C PRO A 27 -40.51 3.08 -28.95
N VAL A 28 -39.56 3.85 -29.48
CA VAL A 28 -38.39 4.40 -28.78
C VAL A 28 -38.84 5.09 -27.48
N PRO A 29 -38.43 4.64 -26.29
CA PRO A 29 -38.61 5.45 -25.10
C PRO A 29 -37.70 6.67 -25.23
N ALA A 30 -38.29 7.85 -25.04
CA ALA A 30 -37.59 9.13 -24.99
C ALA A 30 -36.35 9.01 -24.10
N GLN A 31 -35.20 9.42 -24.65
CA GLN A 31 -33.95 9.42 -23.91
C GLN A 31 -34.12 10.18 -22.59
N PRO A 32 -33.72 9.61 -21.45
CA PRO A 32 -33.51 10.43 -20.28
C PRO A 32 -32.36 11.36 -20.65
N ARG A 33 -32.67 12.67 -20.75
CA ARG A 33 -31.65 13.72 -20.69
C ARG A 33 -30.85 13.41 -19.42
N LEU A 34 -29.66 12.85 -19.58
CA LEU A 34 -28.63 12.91 -18.57
C LEU A 34 -28.36 14.40 -18.39
N GLN A 35 -29.09 15.01 -17.45
CA GLN A 35 -28.67 16.27 -16.86
C GLN A 35 -27.33 15.95 -16.20
N LEU A 36 -26.27 16.20 -16.97
CA LEU A 36 -24.97 16.49 -16.41
C LEU A 36 -25.19 17.73 -15.55
N HIS A 37 -25.53 17.50 -14.29
CA HIS A 37 -25.54 18.53 -13.27
C HIS A 37 -24.11 19.04 -13.25
N GLY A 38 -23.91 20.22 -13.85
CA GLY A 38 -22.62 20.86 -13.96
C GLY A 38 -21.98 20.87 -12.59
N TRP A 39 -20.99 19.99 -12.40
CA TRP A 39 -20.20 19.98 -11.20
C TRP A 39 -19.61 21.37 -11.08
N THR A 40 -19.95 22.02 -9.98
CA THR A 40 -19.43 23.30 -9.57
C THR A 40 -17.91 23.28 -9.71
N LEU A 41 -17.44 24.00 -10.74
CA LEU A 41 -16.04 24.28 -11.03
C LEU A 41 -15.50 25.26 -9.99
N THR A 42 -15.49 24.89 -8.71
CA THR A 42 -14.85 25.63 -7.61
C THR A 42 -14.74 24.76 -6.34
N LYS A 43 -14.46 23.46 -6.47
CA LYS A 43 -13.99 22.72 -5.30
C LYS A 43 -12.52 23.08 -5.10
N ALA A 44 -12.22 23.86 -4.06
CA ALA A 44 -10.85 24.16 -3.67
C ALA A 44 -10.05 22.85 -3.61
N PRO A 45 -8.79 22.83 -4.08
CA PRO A 45 -8.00 21.61 -4.07
C PRO A 45 -7.96 21.05 -2.65
N ASP A 46 -8.31 19.77 -2.52
CA ASP A 46 -8.28 19.09 -1.23
C ASP A 46 -6.84 19.11 -0.72
N ARG A 47 -6.60 19.85 0.38
CA ARG A 47 -5.26 20.02 0.96
C ARG A 47 -4.62 18.69 1.35
N ARG A 48 -5.43 17.68 1.73
CA ARG A 48 -4.94 16.35 2.04
C ARG A 48 -4.45 15.65 0.78
N VAL A 49 -5.19 15.77 -0.33
CA VAL A 49 -4.80 15.18 -1.61
C VAL A 49 -3.51 15.82 -2.13
N GLU A 50 -3.38 17.15 -2.00
CA GLU A 50 -2.15 17.85 -2.41
C GLU A 50 -0.95 17.43 -1.57
N PHE A 51 -1.13 17.33 -0.26
CA PHE A 51 -0.10 16.82 0.65
C PHE A 51 0.33 15.39 0.29
N ILE A 52 -0.63 14.48 0.09
CA ILE A 52 -0.33 13.09 -0.30
C ILE A 52 0.45 13.05 -1.62
N ARG A 53 0.05 13.84 -2.62
CA ARG A 53 0.76 13.92 -3.91
C ARG A 53 2.19 14.41 -3.75
N ALA A 54 2.42 15.41 -2.90
CA ALA A 54 3.76 15.89 -2.59
C ALA A 54 4.60 14.81 -1.88
N CYS A 55 3.99 14.01 -1.01
CA CYS A 55 4.70 12.96 -0.28
C CYS A 55 4.99 11.70 -1.10
N THR A 56 4.09 11.26 -1.99
CA THR A 56 4.21 9.96 -2.68
C THR A 56 5.45 9.84 -3.54
N ALA A 57 5.95 10.93 -4.14
CA ALA A 57 7.21 10.93 -4.88
C ALA A 57 8.43 10.59 -3.99
N HIS A 58 8.34 10.90 -2.70
CA HIS A 58 9.35 10.57 -1.69
C HIS A 58 9.12 9.20 -1.04
N MET A 59 7.99 8.52 -1.31
CA MET A 59 7.68 7.21 -0.73
C MET A 59 8.19 6.04 -1.60
N SER A 60 9.42 6.16 -2.09
CA SER A 60 10.13 5.08 -2.79
C SER A 60 11.38 4.75 -1.99
N GLY A 61 11.68 3.47 -1.73
CA GLY A 61 12.84 3.14 -0.90
C GLY A 61 12.79 1.75 -0.29
N ARG A 62 13.49 1.60 0.84
CA ARG A 62 13.67 0.34 1.55
C ARG A 62 12.39 -0.29 2.10
N TRP A 63 11.25 0.40 2.10
CA TRP A 63 9.98 -0.14 2.61
C TRP A 63 9.57 -1.48 1.96
N ALA A 64 10.02 -1.77 0.73
CA ALA A 64 9.83 -3.06 0.07
C ALA A 64 10.77 -4.19 0.57
N HIS A 65 11.76 -3.86 1.40
CA HIS A 65 12.80 -4.73 1.97
C HIS A 65 12.84 -4.60 3.50
N PRO A 66 11.90 -5.24 4.23
CA PRO A 66 11.68 -5.00 5.65
C PRO A 66 12.91 -5.27 6.53
N GLN A 67 13.76 -6.23 6.16
CA GLN A 67 15.00 -6.54 6.90
C GLN A 67 15.97 -5.35 6.91
N GLN A 68 16.05 -4.61 5.80
CA GLN A 68 16.93 -3.44 5.69
C GLN A 68 16.38 -2.25 6.46
N VAL A 69 15.05 -2.09 6.49
CA VAL A 69 14.39 -1.08 7.34
C VAL A 69 14.67 -1.37 8.81
N CYS A 70 14.49 -2.63 9.25
CA CYS A 70 14.71 -3.03 10.63
C CYS A 70 16.17 -2.83 11.06
N GLY A 71 17.14 -3.21 10.22
CA GLY A 71 18.56 -2.99 10.50
C GLY A 71 18.90 -1.50 10.63
N CYS A 72 18.50 -0.69 9.64
CA CYS A 72 18.70 0.76 9.66
C CYS A 72 18.09 1.42 10.91
N LEU A 73 16.87 1.02 11.26
CA LEU A 73 16.15 1.57 12.40
C LEU A 73 16.82 1.19 13.73
N HIS A 74 17.29 -0.06 13.85
CA HIS A 74 18.03 -0.53 15.02
C HIS A 74 19.31 0.29 15.23
N ASP A 75 20.09 0.51 14.17
CA ASP A 75 21.32 1.30 14.22
C ASP A 75 21.05 2.76 14.61
N HIS A 76 20.03 3.38 14.03
CA HIS A 76 19.63 4.73 14.40
C HIS A 76 19.12 4.83 15.85
N ALA A 77 18.30 3.88 16.29
CA ALA A 77 17.82 3.83 17.68
C ALA A 77 18.98 3.71 18.66
N ALA A 78 19.96 2.86 18.35
CA ALA A 78 21.16 2.71 19.15
C ALA A 78 22.00 4.01 19.23
N ALA A 79 22.04 4.78 18.14
CA ALA A 79 22.85 5.99 18.04
C ALA A 79 22.20 7.25 18.65
N VAL A 80 20.87 7.41 18.55
CA VAL A 80 20.20 8.68 18.91
C VAL A 80 19.52 8.66 20.28
N VAL A 81 19.20 7.49 20.84
CA VAL A 81 18.54 7.41 22.16
C VAL A 81 19.61 7.32 23.24
N ASP A 82 19.76 8.37 24.05
CA ASP A 82 20.85 8.46 25.04
C ASP A 82 20.62 7.58 26.27
N ASP A 83 19.40 7.58 26.80
CA ASP A 83 19.05 6.84 28.01
C ASP A 83 19.09 5.33 27.73
N ALA A 84 19.86 4.60 28.54
CA ALA A 84 20.11 3.18 28.33
C ALA A 84 18.85 2.33 28.45
N ASP A 85 17.97 2.62 29.42
CA ASP A 85 16.77 1.82 29.66
C ASP A 85 15.76 2.02 28.52
N LEU A 86 15.58 3.27 28.07
CA LEU A 86 14.72 3.59 26.93
C LEU A 86 15.27 3.03 25.63
N ARG A 87 16.60 3.06 25.43
CA ARG A 87 17.25 2.47 24.26
C ARG A 87 17.07 0.95 24.25
N GLU A 88 17.34 0.28 25.36
CA GLU A 88 17.18 -1.17 25.47
C GLU A 88 15.72 -1.59 25.20
N ALA A 89 14.75 -0.92 25.84
CA ALA A 89 13.34 -1.19 25.62
C ALA A 89 12.92 -0.96 24.16
N LEU A 90 13.44 0.09 23.51
CA LEU A 90 13.15 0.38 22.11
C LEU A 90 13.77 -0.68 21.17
N LEU A 91 15.03 -1.04 21.39
CA LEU A 91 15.72 -2.06 20.58
C LEU A 91 15.03 -3.42 20.73
N ARG A 92 14.59 -3.76 21.95
CA ARG A 92 13.74 -4.93 22.19
C ARG A 92 12.46 -4.87 21.38
N GLY A 93 11.71 -3.76 21.46
CA GLY A 93 10.47 -3.61 20.70
C GLY A 93 10.65 -3.73 19.19
N ILE A 94 11.72 -3.13 18.64
CA ILE A 94 12.08 -3.28 17.22
C ILE A 94 12.37 -4.75 16.89
N GLY A 95 13.14 -5.44 17.73
CA GLY A 95 13.50 -6.84 17.52
C GLY A 95 12.31 -7.81 17.60
N GLU A 96 11.38 -7.57 18.52
CA GLU A 96 10.23 -8.45 18.75
C GLU A 96 9.07 -8.18 17.78
N THR A 97 8.85 -6.92 17.39
CA THR A 97 7.64 -6.51 16.64
C THR A 97 7.93 -6.04 15.22
N GLY A 98 9.19 -5.72 14.90
CA GLY A 98 9.59 -5.11 13.63
C GLY A 98 9.27 -3.61 13.53
N VAL A 99 8.73 -2.98 14.58
CA VAL A 99 8.42 -1.54 14.61
C VAL A 99 8.89 -0.89 15.93
N PRO A 100 9.16 0.43 15.96
CA PRO A 100 9.47 1.14 17.20
C PRO A 100 8.36 0.93 18.25
N THR A 101 8.67 0.21 19.32
CA THR A 101 7.74 -0.09 20.41
C THR A 101 8.47 -0.02 21.74
N ILE A 102 7.81 0.52 22.77
CA ILE A 102 8.30 0.55 24.14
C ILE A 102 7.08 0.30 25.04
N GLU A 103 7.08 -0.82 25.76
CA GLU A 103 6.08 -1.08 26.78
C GLU A 103 6.48 -0.44 28.11
N ASN A 104 5.49 0.01 28.88
CA ASN A 104 5.74 0.72 30.14
C ASN A 104 6.45 -0.16 31.18
N ASP A 105 6.19 -1.46 31.19
CA ASP A 105 6.79 -2.42 32.12
C ASP A 105 8.26 -2.72 31.81
N TRP A 106 8.74 -2.44 30.60
CA TRP A 106 10.15 -2.58 30.22
C TRP A 106 11.02 -1.41 30.70
N VAL A 107 10.39 -0.32 31.16
CA VAL A 107 11.07 0.93 31.54
C VAL A 107 10.83 1.21 33.02
N PRO A 108 11.86 1.62 33.79
CA PRO A 108 11.67 2.01 35.19
C PRO A 108 10.59 3.08 35.35
N PRO A 109 9.74 3.03 36.40
CA PRO A 109 8.64 3.98 36.57
C PRO A 109 9.05 5.46 36.51
N ALA A 110 10.25 5.78 37.02
CA ALA A 110 10.79 7.15 37.00
C ALA A 110 11.10 7.68 35.59
N LYS A 111 11.17 6.82 34.57
CA LYS A 111 11.56 7.14 33.19
C LYS A 111 10.42 7.00 32.18
N GLN A 112 9.29 6.39 32.55
CA GLN A 112 8.16 6.18 31.64
C GLN A 112 7.63 7.48 31.00
N SER A 113 7.71 8.61 31.71
CA SER A 113 7.33 9.93 31.18
C SER A 113 8.18 10.38 29.98
N GLN A 114 9.34 9.76 29.74
CA GLN A 114 10.26 10.08 28.66
C GLN A 114 10.00 9.25 27.38
N ILE A 115 9.14 8.24 27.43
CA ILE A 115 8.79 7.38 26.28
C ILE A 115 8.30 8.22 25.08
N PRO A 116 7.37 9.19 25.23
CA PRO A 116 6.91 9.99 24.08
C PRO A 116 8.03 10.82 23.43
N ALA A 117 8.94 11.36 24.24
CA ALA A 117 10.10 12.11 23.74
C ALA A 117 11.06 11.20 22.97
N THR A 118 11.22 9.95 23.40
CA THR A 118 12.01 8.92 22.71
C THR A 118 11.42 8.61 21.34
N PHE A 119 10.11 8.41 21.25
CA PHE A 119 9.43 8.21 19.96
C PHE A 119 9.56 9.40 19.01
N THR A 120 9.46 10.62 19.55
CA THR A 120 9.67 11.84 18.76
C THR A 120 11.07 11.88 18.15
N ARG A 121 12.08 11.43 18.91
CA ARG A 121 13.47 11.40 18.46
C ARG A 121 13.72 10.40 17.33
N ILE A 122 13.08 9.23 17.37
CA ILE A 122 13.25 8.19 16.34
C ILE A 122 12.35 8.39 15.11
N ALA A 123 11.32 9.25 15.19
CA ALA A 123 10.36 9.44 14.10
C ALA A 123 11.01 9.84 12.76
N LYS A 124 11.90 10.84 12.76
CA LYS A 124 12.61 11.25 11.53
C LYS A 124 13.52 10.13 11.01
N PRO A 125 14.41 9.52 11.81
CA PRO A 125 15.19 8.36 11.38
C PRO A 125 14.35 7.21 10.83
N ALA A 126 13.20 6.90 11.43
CA ALA A 126 12.32 5.83 10.95
C ALA A 126 11.79 6.12 9.54
N MET A 127 11.37 7.35 9.27
CA MET A 127 10.96 7.78 7.93
C MET A 127 12.11 7.70 6.92
N GLN A 128 13.32 8.11 7.31
CA GLN A 128 14.52 7.98 6.45
C GLN A 128 14.83 6.50 6.17
N CYS A 129 14.79 5.65 7.18
CA CYS A 129 15.02 4.21 7.00
C CYS A 129 14.03 3.55 6.05
N MET A 130 12.76 3.98 6.03
CA MET A 130 11.75 3.45 5.11
C MET A 130 11.89 3.97 3.67
N PHE A 131 12.29 5.23 3.51
CA PHE A 131 12.14 5.95 2.24
C PHE A 131 13.44 6.42 1.61
N ASP A 132 14.58 6.18 2.25
CA ASP A 132 15.85 6.32 1.57
C ASP A 132 15.98 5.25 0.46
N PRO A 133 16.62 5.60 -0.66
CA PRO A 133 16.84 4.66 -1.75
C PRO A 133 17.72 3.48 -1.31
N LEU A 134 17.50 2.34 -1.96
CA LEU A 134 18.42 1.21 -1.93
C LEU A 134 19.64 1.62 -2.76
N THR A 135 20.76 1.88 -2.11
CA THR A 135 22.06 2.11 -2.79
C THR A 135 22.69 0.80 -3.21
#